data_AF-A0A3C0SB40-F1
#
_entry.id   AF-A0A3C0SB40-F1
#
_cell.length_a   1.000
_cell.length_b   1.000
_cell.length_c   1.000
_cell.angle_alpha   90.00
_cell.angle_beta   90.00
_cell.angle_gamma   90.00
#
_symmetry.space_group_name_H-M   'P 1'
#
loop_
_entity.id
_entity.type
_entity.pdbx_description
1 polymer ?
#
loop_
_entity_poly.entity_id
_entity_poly.type
_entity_poly.pdbx_seq_one_letter_code
_entity_poly.pdbx_strand_id
1 'polypeptide(L)'
;MILGLDDIAGGHEILAFLIWLGFTALFYLVGYVAALNVVDDITQNSWLKVPAMWGLSIVTAGLMSILDYNPLILFFVMCVANHLRLKNLTAPDNENLDRLPINKPLYYIASYGYIFLVLGITHYIDFRNNLQGL
;
A
#
# COMPACT_ATOMS: atom_id res chain seq x y z
N MET A 1 -4.38 -37.48 21.86
CA MET A 1 -3.73 -36.27 22.41
C MET A 1 -3.22 -35.49 21.21
N ILE A 2 -3.95 -34.47 20.77
CA ILE A 2 -3.47 -33.57 19.71
C ILE A 2 -2.45 -32.66 20.39
N LEU A 3 -1.20 -32.63 19.93
CA LEU A 3 -0.22 -31.68 20.47
C LEU A 3 -0.80 -30.27 20.34
N GLY A 4 -0.90 -29.57 21.47
CA GLY A 4 -1.24 -28.15 21.46
C GLY A 4 -0.16 -27.39 20.68
N LEU A 5 -0.52 -26.29 20.02
CA LEU A 5 0.46 -25.47 19.30
C LEU A 5 1.60 -24.97 20.23
N ASP A 6 1.32 -24.93 21.54
CA ASP A 6 2.25 -24.60 22.62
C ASP A 6 3.28 -25.70 22.94
N ASP A 7 3.04 -26.96 22.54
CA ASP A 7 3.99 -28.08 22.72
C ASP A 7 5.06 -28.13 21.61
N ILE A 8 4.91 -27.33 20.55
CA ILE A 8 5.90 -27.21 19.47
C ILE A 8 6.84 -26.06 19.82
N ALA A 9 8.14 -26.35 20.01
CA ALA A 9 9.14 -25.30 20.19
C ALA A 9 9.11 -24.30 19.02
N GLY A 10 8.67 -23.06 19.29
CA GLY A 10 8.52 -22.00 18.29
C GLY A 10 7.16 -21.96 17.56
N GLY A 11 6.20 -22.83 17.90
CA GLY A 11 4.87 -22.85 17.25
C GLY A 11 4.09 -21.54 17.40
N HIS A 12 4.16 -20.92 18.57
CA HIS A 12 3.55 -19.62 18.84
C HIS A 12 4.15 -18.50 17.98
N GLU A 13 5.47 -18.46 17.80
CA GLU A 13 6.14 -17.44 17.00
C GLU A 13 5.86 -17.58 15.51
N ILE A 14 5.79 -18.81 14.99
CA ILE A 14 5.41 -19.08 13.60
C ILE A 14 3.98 -18.60 13.33
N LEU A 15 3.05 -18.86 14.26
CA LEU A 15 1.67 -18.40 14.12
C LEU A 15 1.59 -16.87 14.17
N ALA A 16 2.30 -16.22 15.10
CA ALA A 16 2.39 -14.77 15.19
C ALA A 16 2.94 -14.14 13.90
N PHE A 17 3.99 -14.74 13.32
CA PHE A 17 4.53 -14.32 12.03
C PHE A 17 3.52 -14.49 10.88
N LEU A 18 2.80 -15.62 10.81
CA LEU A 18 1.79 -15.84 9.77
C LEU A 18 0.62 -14.86 9.90
N ILE A 19 0.17 -14.57 11.12
CA ILE A 19 -0.86 -13.57 11.39
C ILE A 19 -0.38 -12.20 10.94
N TRP A 20 0.83 -11.79 11.34
CA TRP A 20 1.43 -10.53 10.92
C TRP A 20 1.57 -10.42 9.39
N LEU A 21 2.02 -11.50 8.74
CA LEU A 21 2.15 -11.58 7.28
C LEU A 21 0.79 -11.48 6.59
N GLY A 22 -0.23 -12.16 7.10
CA GLY A 22 -1.59 -12.11 6.56
C GLY A 22 -2.21 -10.71 6.67
N PHE A 23 -2.04 -10.06 7.82
CA PHE A 23 -2.48 -8.70 8.05
C PHE A 23 -1.75 -7.69 7.15
N THR A 24 -0.43 -7.83 7.00
CA THR A 24 0.38 -7.02 6.08
C THR A 24 -0.09 -7.18 4.64
N ALA A 25 -0.35 -8.42 4.21
CA ALA A 25 -0.86 -8.71 2.87
C ALA A 25 -2.26 -8.12 2.65
N LEU A 26 -3.14 -8.21 3.63
CA LEU A 26 -4.48 -7.63 3.59
C LEU A 26 -4.42 -6.09 3.48
N PHE A 27 -3.56 -5.46 4.28
CA PHE A 27 -3.33 -4.03 4.25
C PHE A 27 -2.81 -3.58 2.87
N TYR A 28 -1.85 -4.30 2.31
CA TYR A 28 -1.37 -4.05 0.95
C TYR A 28 -2.49 -4.22 -0.10
N LEU A 29 -3.31 -5.26 0.01
CA LEU A 29 -4.38 -5.51 -0.95
C LEU A 29 -5.42 -4.37 -0.93
N VAL A 30 -5.88 -3.98 0.26
CA VAL A 30 -6.93 -2.97 0.42
C VAL A 30 -6.38 -1.56 0.25
N GLY A 31 -5.34 -1.22 1.01
CA GLY A 31 -4.76 0.12 1.09
C GLY A 31 -3.99 0.53 -0.16
N TYR A 32 -3.45 -0.44 -0.90
CA TYR A 32 -2.70 -0.16 -2.12
C TYR A 32 -3.42 -0.65 -3.38
N VAL A 33 -3.63 -1.96 -3.54
CA VAL A 33 -4.15 -2.51 -4.82
C VAL A 33 -5.56 -2.02 -5.11
N ALA A 34 -6.50 -2.22 -4.19
CA ALA A 34 -7.90 -1.84 -4.38
C ALA A 34 -8.06 -0.32 -4.40
N ALA A 35 -7.50 0.37 -3.39
CA ALA A 35 -7.53 1.82 -3.26
C ALA A 35 -7.05 2.55 -4.52
N LEU A 36 -5.86 2.23 -5.02
CA LEU A 36 -5.32 2.92 -6.20
C LEU A 36 -6.11 2.57 -7.47
N ASN A 37 -6.56 1.33 -7.62
CA ASN A 37 -7.38 0.94 -8.77
C ASN A 37 -8.75 1.62 -8.78
N VAL A 38 -9.39 1.77 -7.62
CA VAL A 38 -10.67 2.52 -7.49
C VAL A 38 -10.46 3.99 -7.83
N VAL A 39 -9.40 4.62 -7.31
CA VAL A 39 -9.08 6.01 -7.67
C VAL A 39 -8.78 6.14 -9.16
N ASP A 40 -8.06 5.19 -9.73
CA ASP A 40 -7.78 5.17 -11.18
C ASP A 40 -9.05 5.05 -12.03
N ASP A 41 -10.01 4.22 -11.62
CA ASP A 41 -11.28 4.05 -12.35
C ASP A 41 -12.19 5.29 -12.23
N ILE A 42 -12.25 5.92 -11.05
CA ILE A 42 -13.02 7.14 -10.81
C ILE A 42 -12.42 8.35 -11.53
N THR A 43 -11.09 8.53 -11.45
CA THR A 43 -10.42 9.75 -11.94
C THR A 43 -9.89 9.63 -13.37
N GLN A 44 -9.71 8.42 -13.89
CA GLN A 44 -9.24 8.13 -15.24
C GLN A 44 -8.01 8.96 -15.65
N ASN A 45 -8.09 9.78 -16.70
CA ASN A 45 -6.99 10.66 -17.16
C ASN A 45 -7.08 12.09 -16.59
N SER A 46 -7.87 12.32 -15.55
CA SER A 46 -8.03 13.63 -14.92
C SER A 46 -6.88 13.99 -14.00
N TRP A 47 -6.48 15.27 -14.01
CA TRP A 47 -5.53 15.84 -13.06
C TRP A 47 -5.99 15.72 -11.60
N LEU A 48 -7.29 15.54 -11.34
CA LEU A 48 -7.84 15.30 -10.02
C LEU A 48 -7.29 14.01 -9.36
N LYS A 49 -6.71 13.11 -10.15
CA LYS A 49 -6.05 11.89 -9.67
C LYS A 49 -4.96 12.15 -8.64
N VAL A 50 -4.13 13.15 -8.90
CA VAL A 50 -2.97 13.47 -8.04
C VAL A 50 -3.44 13.84 -6.63
N PRO A 51 -4.31 14.86 -6.43
CA PRO A 51 -4.78 15.19 -5.09
C PRO A 51 -5.65 14.08 -4.48
N ALA A 52 -6.40 13.31 -5.27
CA ALA A 52 -7.19 12.19 -4.74
C ALA A 52 -6.31 11.08 -4.16
N MET A 53 -5.29 10.63 -4.91
CA MET A 53 -4.33 9.64 -4.43
C MET A 53 -3.53 10.18 -3.25
N TRP A 54 -3.04 11.41 -3.32
CA TRP A 54 -2.27 12.00 -2.23
C TRP A 54 -3.10 12.18 -0.96
N GLY A 55 -4.39 12.54 -1.07
CA GLY A 55 -5.29 12.58 0.08
C GLY A 55 -5.49 11.19 0.70
N LEU A 56 -5.61 10.15 -0.13
CA LEU A 56 -5.74 8.78 0.34
C LEU A 56 -4.51 8.30 1.12
N SER A 57 -3.32 8.80 0.78
CA SER A 57 -2.08 8.47 1.50
C SER A 57 -2.15 8.82 2.99
N ILE A 58 -2.87 9.88 3.37
CA ILE A 58 -3.06 10.28 4.77
C ILE A 58 -3.85 9.20 5.53
N VAL A 59 -4.93 8.72 4.93
CA VAL A 59 -5.78 7.67 5.51
C VAL A 59 -4.98 6.37 5.64
N THR A 60 -4.26 5.97 4.59
CA THR A 60 -3.44 4.77 4.62
C THR A 60 -2.32 4.88 5.66
N ALA A 61 -1.63 6.02 5.72
CA ALA A 61 -0.54 6.26 6.67
C ALA A 61 -1.01 6.24 8.13
N GLY A 62 -2.18 6.83 8.40
CA GLY A 62 -2.80 6.78 9.73
C GLY A 62 -3.15 5.36 10.14
N LEU A 63 -3.76 4.58 9.23
CA LEU A 63 -4.08 3.18 9.49
C LEU A 63 -2.82 2.34 9.71
N MET A 64 -1.74 2.64 8.98
CA MET A 64 -0.45 1.98 9.10
C MET A 64 0.20 2.19 10.47
N SER A 65 0.14 3.42 10.99
CA SER A 65 0.67 3.77 12.31
C SER A 65 -0.16 3.16 13.44
N ILE A 66 -1.51 3.16 13.33
CA ILE A 66 -2.39 2.54 14.34
C ILE A 66 -2.15 1.03 14.45
N LEU A 67 -1.82 0.38 13.33
CA LEU A 67 -1.57 -1.06 13.27
C LEU A 67 -0.10 -1.44 13.52
N ASP A 68 0.75 -0.47 13.88
CA ASP A 68 2.17 -0.64 14.21
C ASP A 68 2.97 -1.43 13.14
N TYR A 69 2.64 -1.20 11.86
CA TYR A 69 3.38 -1.84 10.78
C TYR A 69 4.72 -1.18 10.55
N ASN A 70 5.74 -1.97 10.19
CA ASN A 70 7.00 -1.44 9.72
C ASN A 70 6.82 -0.76 8.34
N PRO A 71 6.93 0.59 8.25
CA PRO A 71 6.60 1.31 7.03
C PRO A 71 7.59 1.05 5.89
N LEU A 72 8.83 0.66 6.20
CA LEU A 72 9.87 0.43 5.20
C LEU A 72 9.61 -0.84 4.37
N ILE A 73 9.17 -1.93 5.01
CA ILE A 73 8.91 -3.20 4.31
C ILE A 73 7.79 -2.99 3.28
N LEU A 74 6.69 -2.40 3.72
CA LEU A 74 5.53 -2.11 2.88
C LEU A 74 5.87 -1.10 1.78
N PHE A 75 6.72 -0.10 2.05
CA PHE A 75 7.21 0.82 1.03
C PHE A 75 7.92 0.08 -0.12
N PHE A 76 8.85 -0.83 0.19
CA PHE A 76 9.53 -1.62 -0.84
C PHE A 76 8.57 -2.50 -1.64
N VAL A 77 7.65 -3.18 -0.95
CA VAL A 77 6.61 -4.02 -1.60
C VAL A 77 5.75 -3.18 -2.53
N MET A 78 5.29 -2.01 -2.08
CA MET A 78 4.49 -1.08 -2.88
C MET A 78 5.28 -0.54 -4.08
N CYS A 79 6.57 -0.22 -3.95
CA CYS A 79 7.40 0.21 -5.07
C CYS A 79 7.50 -0.84 -6.18
N VAL A 80 7.81 -2.09 -5.81
CA VAL A 80 7.91 -3.21 -6.77
C VAL A 80 6.55 -3.47 -7.43
N ALA A 81 5.49 -3.51 -6.62
CA ALA A 81 4.14 -3.68 -7.11
C ALA A 81 3.71 -2.56 -8.05
N ASN A 82 4.04 -1.31 -7.74
CA ASN A 82 3.75 -0.15 -8.59
C ASN A 82 4.44 -0.25 -9.93
N HIS A 83 5.70 -0.66 -9.93
CA HIS A 83 6.45 -0.84 -11.16
C HIS A 83 5.77 -1.87 -12.08
N LEU A 84 5.37 -3.02 -11.54
CA LEU A 84 4.63 -4.05 -12.28
C LEU A 84 3.25 -3.55 -12.74
N ARG A 85 2.51 -2.86 -11.85
CA ARG A 85 1.19 -2.28 -12.14
C ARG A 85 1.24 -1.29 -13.29
N LEU A 86 2.18 -0.33 -13.26
CA LEU A 86 2.32 0.68 -14.30
C LEU A 86 2.79 0.06 -15.62
N LYS A 87 3.69 -0.94 -15.56
CA LYS A 87 4.10 -1.69 -16.75
C LYS A 87 2.90 -2.37 -17.43
N ASN A 88 2.02 -3.00 -16.66
CA ASN A 88 0.80 -3.63 -17.19
C ASN A 88 -0.20 -2.61 -17.74
N LEU A 89 -0.38 -1.47 -17.05
CA LEU A 89 -1.27 -0.38 -17.51
C LEU A 89 -0.77 0.33 -18.78
N THR A 90 0.55 0.28 -19.06
CA THR A 90 1.15 0.93 -20.23
C THR A 90 1.60 -0.03 -21.32
N ALA A 91 1.31 -1.32 -21.16
CA ALA A 91 1.54 -2.33 -22.18
C ALA A 91 0.61 -2.09 -23.39
N PRO A 92 1.13 -2.18 -24.63
CA PRO A 92 0.37 -1.92 -25.86
C PRO A 92 -0.72 -2.96 -26.15
N ASP A 93 -0.78 -4.06 -25.39
CA ASP A 93 -1.63 -5.23 -25.62
C ASP A 93 -2.86 -5.30 -24.70
N ASN A 94 -3.24 -4.18 -24.07
CA ASN A 94 -4.47 -4.11 -23.31
C ASN A 94 -5.64 -3.91 -24.29
N GLU A 95 -6.24 -5.02 -24.72
CA GLU A 95 -7.38 -5.13 -25.65
C GLU A 95 -8.65 -4.34 -25.26
N ASN A 96 -8.64 -3.57 -24.16
CA ASN A 96 -9.69 -2.60 -23.83
C ASN A 96 -9.51 -1.29 -24.63
N LEU A 97 -9.65 -1.42 -25.96
CA LEU A 97 -9.44 -0.39 -26.97
C LEU A 97 -10.52 0.73 -27.00
N ASP A 98 -11.18 1.00 -25.87
CA ASP A 98 -12.16 2.09 -25.69
C ASP A 98 -11.76 3.13 -24.64
N ARG A 99 -10.67 2.90 -23.88
CA ARG A 99 -10.19 3.87 -22.89
C ARG A 99 -9.11 4.76 -23.51
N LEU A 100 -9.42 6.05 -23.61
CA LEU A 100 -8.54 7.17 -24.01
C LEU A 100 -7.05 6.93 -23.68
N PRO A 101 -6.11 7.37 -24.54
CA PRO A 101 -4.68 7.13 -24.35
C PRO A 101 -4.24 7.53 -22.92
N ILE A 102 -3.78 6.54 -22.15
CA ILE A 102 -3.41 6.71 -20.75
C ILE A 102 -2.25 7.71 -20.64
N ASN A 103 -2.44 8.76 -19.85
CA ASN A 103 -1.39 9.74 -19.59
C ASN A 103 -0.35 9.15 -18.63
N LYS A 104 0.67 8.48 -19.17
CA LYS A 104 1.74 7.80 -18.40
C LYS A 104 2.30 8.67 -17.27
N PRO A 105 2.84 9.88 -17.51
CA PRO A 105 3.44 10.68 -16.44
C PRO A 105 2.46 11.03 -15.32
N LEU A 106 1.17 11.21 -15.61
CA LEU A 106 0.15 11.49 -14.60
C LEU A 106 -0.03 10.31 -13.61
N TYR A 107 -0.08 9.09 -14.12
CA TYR A 107 -0.18 7.88 -13.28
C TYR A 107 1.11 7.66 -12.48
N TYR A 108 2.28 7.92 -13.08
CA TYR A 108 3.57 7.86 -12.36
C TYR A 108 3.60 8.85 -11.18
N ILE A 109 3.29 10.12 -11.43
CA ILE A 109 3.32 11.16 -10.40
C ILE A 109 2.31 10.86 -9.28
N ALA A 110 1.10 10.45 -9.63
CA ALA A 110 0.06 10.16 -8.64
C ALA A 110 0.43 8.95 -7.77
N SER A 111 0.84 7.82 -8.39
CA SER A 111 1.12 6.58 -7.65
C SER A 111 2.43 6.63 -6.87
N TYR A 112 3.52 7.15 -7.43
CA TYR A 112 4.76 7.29 -6.66
C TYR A 112 4.61 8.36 -5.57
N GLY A 113 3.93 9.47 -5.86
CA GLY A 113 3.63 10.48 -4.85
C GLY A 113 2.82 9.91 -3.68
N TYR A 114 1.83 9.06 -3.95
CA TYR A 114 1.12 8.30 -2.91
C TYR A 114 2.08 7.48 -2.03
N ILE A 115 2.95 6.67 -2.63
CA ILE A 115 3.86 5.78 -1.88
C ILE A 115 4.82 6.57 -0.99
N PHE A 116 5.42 7.64 -1.54
CA PHE A 116 6.33 8.51 -0.77
C PHE A 116 5.60 9.26 0.34
N LEU A 117 4.37 9.72 0.09
CA LEU A 117 3.57 10.38 1.12
C LEU A 117 3.16 9.41 2.23
N VAL A 118 2.77 8.17 1.90
CA VAL A 118 2.47 7.16 2.92
C VAL A 118 3.68 6.97 3.84
N LEU A 119 4.86 6.74 3.27
CA LEU A 119 6.09 6.58 4.05
C LEU A 119 6.39 7.81 4.92
N GLY A 120 6.37 9.00 4.33
CA GLY A 120 6.71 10.25 5.01
C GLY A 120 5.72 10.60 6.13
N ILE A 121 4.41 10.42 5.89
CA ILE A 121 3.36 10.69 6.87
C ILE A 121 3.41 9.67 7.99
N THR A 122 3.56 8.37 7.69
CA THR A 122 3.67 7.33 8.73
C THR A 122 4.89 7.60 9.62
N HIS A 123 6.07 7.87 9.04
CA HIS A 123 7.24 8.24 9.83
C HIS A 123 7.04 9.49 10.68
N TYR A 124 6.35 10.51 10.15
CA TYR A 124 6.02 11.71 10.92
C TYR A 124 5.08 11.41 12.10
N ILE A 125 4.05 10.58 11.90
CA ILE A 125 3.12 10.17 12.95
C ILE A 125 3.86 9.35 14.02
N ASP A 126 4.65 8.35 13.62
CA ASP A 126 5.38 7.49 14.54
C ASP A 126 6.41 8.29 15.35
N PHE A 127 7.15 9.21 14.70
CA PHE A 127 8.07 10.11 15.38
C PHE A 127 7.35 10.98 16.41
N ARG A 128 6.18 11.51 16.07
CA ARG A 128 5.36 12.31 16.98
C ARG A 128 4.86 11.50 18.16
N ASN A 129 4.38 10.27 17.93
CA ASN A 129 3.88 9.39 18.96
C ASN A 129 5.00 9.02 19.95
N ASN A 130 6.21 8.75 19.45
CA ASN A 130 7.39 8.49 20.28
C ASN A 130 7.81 9.71 21.13
N LEU A 131 7.61 10.93 20.63
CA LEU A 131 7.88 12.18 21.37
C LEU A 131 6.87 12.45 22.50
N GLN A 132 5.63 11.96 22.38
CA GLN A 132 4.58 12.15 23.37
C GLN A 132 4.52 11.03 24.42
N GLY A 133 5.25 9.93 24.21
CA GLY A 133 5.36 8.78 25.12
C GLY A 133 6.52 8.85 26.12
N LEU A 134 7.14 10.02 26.31
CA LEU A 134 8.24 10.31 27.25
C LEU A 134 7.74 11.31 28.31
#